data_AF-A0AAJ6B8F6-F1
#
_entry.id   AF-A0AAJ6B8F6-F1
#
_cell.length_a   1.000
_cell.length_b   1.000
_cell.length_c   1.000
_cell.angle_alpha   90.00
_cell.angle_beta   90.00
_cell.angle_gamma   90.00
#
_symmetry.space_group_name_H-M   'P 1'
#
loop_
_entity.id
_entity.type
_entity.pdbx_description
1 polymer ?
#
loop_
_entity_poly.entity_id
_entity_poly.type
_entity_poly.pdbx_seq_one_letter_code
_entity_poly.pdbx_strand_id
1 'polypeptide(L)'
;MQKQILEELKDIKRAIATIAGTSNLPPQEQLSKTVLDKAAKEFQKLTSMNDQWVNENDLYKYFKGCYHNTGKFIREEFGFSNYFKQSYTYYYNKAAIQDLAKELKARNINLKRYKDLKEDQENFKKKIAAAAMNKKASKGKKDYHLPDYLQDIMTSEYPKPSIEVVKEDLKNIQEEFFTYKLADYIDIYSGNHAMVKYEYHYEKYISNEIKLRCKRWCERFNYANNALELLSKKKANFIPVKEDDMFEL
;
A
#
# COMPACT_ATOMS: atom_id res chain seq x y z
N MET A 1 -9.82 -29.08 20.09
CA MET A 1 -9.97 -27.91 20.99
C MET A 1 -10.83 -28.24 22.20
N GLN A 2 -12.14 -28.52 22.05
CA GLN A 2 -13.00 -28.86 23.21
C GLN A 2 -12.53 -30.09 24.00
N LYS A 3 -12.02 -31.14 23.34
CA LYS A 3 -11.51 -32.34 24.02
C LYS A 3 -10.22 -32.12 24.82
N GLN A 4 -9.34 -31.21 24.38
CA GLN A 4 -8.10 -30.86 25.10
C GLN A 4 -8.40 -30.03 26.34
N ILE A 5 -9.30 -29.04 26.22
CA ILE A 5 -9.78 -28.24 27.35
C ILE A 5 -10.47 -29.12 28.40
N LEU A 6 -11.19 -30.17 27.96
CA LEU A 6 -11.85 -31.11 28.85
C LEU A 6 -10.86 -32.01 29.62
N GLU A 7 -9.74 -32.40 29.00
CA GLU A 7 -8.67 -33.16 29.67
C GLU A 7 -7.87 -32.28 30.64
N GLU A 8 -7.54 -31.05 30.25
CA GLU A 8 -6.88 -30.09 31.15
C GLU A 8 -7.74 -29.76 32.38
N LEU A 9 -9.07 -29.65 32.21
CA LEU A 9 -10.01 -29.48 33.32
C LEU A 9 -10.09 -30.71 34.24
N LYS A 10 -9.92 -31.93 33.70
CA LYS A 10 -9.85 -33.16 34.51
C LYS A 10 -8.55 -33.24 35.29
N ASP A 11 -7.44 -32.81 34.71
CA ASP A 11 -6.14 -32.79 35.39
C ASP A 11 -6.08 -31.71 36.48
N ILE A 12 -6.70 -30.54 36.26
CA ILE A 12 -6.90 -29.52 37.30
C ILE A 12 -7.83 -30.05 38.40
N LYS A 13 -8.92 -30.76 38.05
CA LYS A 13 -9.83 -31.36 39.04
C LYS A 13 -9.14 -32.48 39.84
N ARG A 14 -8.26 -33.28 39.22
CA ARG A 14 -7.40 -34.24 39.93
C ARG A 14 -6.40 -33.52 40.82
N ALA A 15 -5.70 -32.51 40.34
CA ALA A 15 -4.75 -31.73 41.13
C ALA A 15 -5.43 -31.08 42.33
N ILE A 16 -6.64 -30.53 42.18
CA ILE A 16 -7.46 -29.99 43.27
C ILE A 16 -7.95 -31.11 44.20
N ALA A 17 -8.35 -32.27 43.69
CA ALA A 17 -8.73 -33.43 44.51
C ALA A 17 -7.53 -34.06 45.24
N THR A 18 -6.30 -33.90 44.73
CA THR A 18 -5.04 -34.28 45.38
C THR A 18 -4.61 -33.22 46.40
N ILE A 19 -4.80 -31.92 46.10
CA ILE A 19 -4.54 -30.79 47.01
C ILE A 19 -5.55 -30.74 48.17
N ALA A 20 -6.81 -31.11 47.91
CA ALA A 20 -7.87 -31.28 48.91
C ALA A 20 -7.97 -32.74 49.42
N GLY A 21 -7.01 -33.59 49.04
CA GLY A 21 -7.10 -35.05 49.05
C GLY A 21 -6.78 -35.74 50.36
N THR A 22 -7.12 -35.15 51.51
CA THR A 22 -6.85 -35.80 52.80
C THR A 22 -8.08 -35.98 53.68
N SER A 23 -9.28 -35.59 53.24
CA SER A 23 -10.50 -35.80 54.02
C SER A 23 -10.79 -37.27 54.34
N ASN A 24 -10.24 -38.19 53.53
CA ASN A 24 -10.36 -39.64 53.67
C ASN A 24 -9.11 -40.31 54.28
N LEU A 25 -8.06 -39.55 54.63
CA LEU A 25 -6.82 -40.07 55.22
C LEU A 25 -6.83 -39.90 56.76
N PRO A 26 -6.05 -40.71 57.52
CA PRO A 26 -5.95 -40.58 58.97
C PRO A 26 -5.54 -39.17 59.40
N PRO A 27 -5.96 -38.67 60.57
CA PRO A 27 -5.76 -37.27 60.99
C PRO A 27 -4.30 -36.77 60.97
N GLN A 28 -3.34 -37.69 61.05
CA GLN A 28 -1.90 -37.41 61.08
C GLN A 28 -1.31 -37.10 59.68
N GLU A 29 -2.00 -37.48 58.61
CA GLU A 29 -1.57 -37.30 57.21
C GLU A 29 -2.36 -36.19 56.49
N GLN A 30 -3.28 -35.53 57.20
CA GLN A 30 -4.08 -34.45 56.63
C GLN A 30 -3.31 -33.15 56.53
N LEU A 31 -3.42 -32.48 55.38
CA LEU A 31 -2.87 -31.13 55.24
C LEU A 31 -3.62 -30.19 56.19
N SER A 32 -2.87 -29.47 57.03
CA SER A 32 -3.47 -28.55 57.99
C SER A 32 -4.14 -27.37 57.26
N LYS A 33 -5.22 -26.83 57.84
CA LYS A 33 -5.94 -25.67 57.30
C LYS A 33 -5.01 -24.48 57.01
N THR A 34 -3.98 -24.29 57.83
CA THR A 34 -2.99 -23.21 57.65
C THR A 34 -2.15 -23.36 56.38
N VAL A 35 -1.83 -24.59 55.97
CA VAL A 35 -1.09 -24.86 54.72
C VAL A 35 -1.97 -24.61 53.51
N LEU A 36 -3.25 -25.00 53.57
CA LEU A 36 -4.23 -24.73 52.52
C LEU A 36 -4.49 -23.23 52.35
N ASP A 37 -4.63 -22.48 53.45
CA ASP A 37 -4.79 -21.03 53.42
C ASP A 37 -3.56 -20.33 52.84
N LYS A 38 -2.36 -20.83 53.14
CA LYS A 38 -1.11 -20.29 52.56
C LYS A 38 -1.03 -20.57 51.06
N ALA A 39 -1.40 -21.77 50.61
CA ALA A 39 -1.43 -22.13 49.19
C ALA A 39 -2.47 -21.30 48.41
N ALA A 40 -3.65 -21.07 48.98
CA ALA A 40 -4.69 -20.23 48.38
C ALA A 40 -4.22 -18.76 48.25
N LYS A 41 -3.54 -18.22 49.26
CA LYS A 41 -2.96 -16.87 49.21
C LYS A 41 -1.87 -16.75 48.15
N GLU A 42 -0.98 -17.73 48.03
CA GLU A 42 0.03 -17.74 46.97
C GLU A 42 -0.60 -17.87 45.57
N PHE A 43 -1.66 -18.68 45.42
CA PHE A 43 -2.38 -18.80 44.15
C PHE A 43 -3.12 -17.50 43.75
N GLN A 44 -3.74 -16.81 44.70
CA GLN A 44 -4.33 -15.48 44.48
C GLN A 44 -3.26 -14.47 44.10
N LYS A 45 -2.09 -14.50 44.74
CA LYS A 45 -0.95 -13.64 44.41
C LYS A 45 -0.41 -13.91 43.01
N LEU A 46 -0.30 -15.18 42.60
CA LEU A 46 0.09 -15.58 41.24
C LEU A 46 -0.93 -15.15 40.18
N THR A 47 -2.22 -15.28 40.48
CA THR A 47 -3.31 -14.79 39.60
C THR A 47 -3.27 -13.26 39.48
N SER A 48 -3.04 -12.56 40.59
CA SER A 48 -2.90 -11.11 40.63
C SER A 48 -1.66 -10.63 39.87
N MET A 49 -0.56 -11.38 39.95
CA MET A 49 0.64 -11.15 39.16
C MET A 49 0.35 -11.35 37.67
N ASN A 50 -0.40 -12.38 37.28
CA ASN A 50 -0.79 -12.58 35.87
C ASN A 50 -1.60 -11.41 35.29
N ASP A 51 -2.43 -10.72 36.08
CA ASP A 51 -3.16 -9.53 35.63
C ASP A 51 -2.31 -8.24 35.54
N GLN A 52 -1.13 -8.24 36.19
CA GLN A 52 -0.20 -7.11 36.17
C GLN A 52 0.69 -7.07 34.93
N TRP A 53 0.75 -8.15 34.15
CA TRP A 53 1.64 -8.28 33.01
C TRP A 53 0.86 -8.45 31.71
N VAL A 54 1.31 -7.76 30.66
CA VAL A 54 0.72 -7.78 29.33
C VAL A 54 1.69 -8.44 28.37
N ASN A 55 1.21 -9.42 27.62
CA ASN A 55 1.99 -10.07 26.57
C ASN A 55 2.29 -9.07 25.43
N GLU A 56 3.47 -9.15 24.81
CA GLU A 56 3.82 -8.33 23.63
C GLU A 56 2.73 -8.34 22.55
N ASN A 57 2.13 -9.51 22.29
CA ASN A 57 1.06 -9.68 21.31
C ASN A 57 -0.23 -8.93 21.68
N ASP A 58 -0.40 -8.52 22.93
CA ASP A 58 -1.56 -7.76 23.42
C ASP A 58 -1.31 -6.25 23.48
N LEU A 59 -0.10 -5.78 23.16
CA LEU A 59 0.23 -4.34 23.17
C LEU A 59 -0.63 -3.52 22.20
N TYR A 60 -1.14 -4.13 21.12
CA TYR A 60 -2.04 -3.46 20.18
C TYR A 60 -3.33 -2.93 20.83
N LYS A 61 -3.74 -3.51 21.97
CA LYS A 61 -4.90 -3.05 22.75
C LYS A 61 -4.67 -1.66 23.35
N TYR A 62 -3.42 -1.32 23.64
CA TYR A 62 -3.00 -0.03 24.20
C TYR A 62 -2.50 0.93 23.12
N PHE A 63 -1.83 0.40 22.09
CA PHE A 63 -1.29 1.16 20.97
C PHE A 63 -1.97 0.75 19.65
N LYS A 64 -3.08 1.41 19.32
CA LYS A 64 -3.89 1.09 18.13
C LYS A 64 -3.04 1.06 16.85
N GLY A 65 -3.15 -0.03 16.10
CA GLY A 65 -2.46 -0.22 14.82
C GLY A 65 -0.99 -0.64 14.90
N CYS A 66 -0.45 -0.87 16.11
CA CYS A 66 0.92 -1.36 16.32
C CYS A 66 0.92 -2.84 16.69
N TYR A 67 1.06 -3.72 15.69
CA TYR A 67 0.98 -5.18 15.89
C TYR A 67 2.35 -5.84 16.12
N HIS A 68 3.30 -5.62 15.21
CA HIS A 68 4.59 -6.31 15.23
C HIS A 68 5.72 -5.42 15.77
N ASN A 69 6.61 -6.02 16.55
CA ASN A 69 7.81 -5.38 17.12
C ASN A 69 7.53 -4.11 17.94
N THR A 70 6.28 -3.90 18.38
CA THR A 70 5.90 -2.76 19.21
C THR A 70 6.68 -2.77 20.52
N GLY A 71 6.81 -3.96 21.12
CA GLY A 71 7.54 -4.15 22.35
C GLY A 71 9.03 -3.86 22.21
N LYS A 72 9.66 -4.38 21.15
CA LYS A 72 11.05 -4.04 20.81
C LYS A 72 11.23 -2.53 20.63
N PHE A 73 10.36 -1.88 19.87
CA PHE A 73 10.44 -0.46 19.59
C PHE A 73 10.40 0.39 20.86
N ILE A 74 9.46 0.16 21.78
CA ILE A 74 9.37 0.97 23.00
C ILE A 74 10.56 0.74 23.95
N ARG A 75 11.19 -0.43 23.93
CA ARG A 75 12.42 -0.67 24.71
C ARG A 75 13.60 0.11 24.16
N GLU A 76 13.77 0.10 22.84
CA GLU A 76 14.93 0.70 22.19
C GLU A 76 14.79 2.23 22.07
N GLU A 77 13.64 2.72 21.64
CA GLU A 77 13.44 4.16 21.39
C GLU A 77 12.99 4.94 22.62
N PHE A 78 12.23 4.31 23.54
CA PHE A 78 11.73 4.98 24.75
C PHE A 78 12.42 4.50 26.03
N GLY A 79 13.38 3.57 25.93
CA GLY A 79 14.07 3.05 27.11
C GLY A 79 13.16 2.30 28.08
N PHE A 80 12.05 1.72 27.59
CA PHE A 80 11.08 1.04 28.45
C PHE A 80 11.75 -0.16 29.17
N SER A 81 11.88 -0.08 30.49
CA SER A 81 12.65 -1.03 31.29
C SER A 81 11.80 -2.00 32.12
N ASN A 82 10.51 -1.70 32.34
CA ASN A 82 9.63 -2.49 33.20
C ASN A 82 8.99 -3.68 32.46
N TYR A 83 9.82 -4.61 32.01
CA TYR A 83 9.43 -5.81 31.28
C TYR A 83 10.30 -7.00 31.70
N PHE A 84 9.83 -8.21 31.44
CA PHE A 84 10.64 -9.42 31.52
C PHE A 84 10.41 -10.31 30.29
N LYS A 85 11.30 -11.28 30.09
CA LYS A 85 11.21 -12.26 29.01
C LYS A 85 10.95 -13.64 29.62
N GLN A 86 9.97 -14.36 29.10
CA GLN A 86 9.72 -15.75 29.43
C GLN A 86 9.64 -16.56 28.13
N SER A 87 10.57 -17.50 27.97
CA SER A 87 10.76 -18.25 26.74
C SER A 87 10.96 -17.32 25.52
N TYR A 88 10.05 -17.36 24.54
CA TYR A 88 10.12 -16.53 23.33
C TYR A 88 9.28 -15.25 23.42
N THR A 89 8.60 -15.02 24.54
CA THR A 89 7.61 -13.96 24.69
C THR A 89 8.07 -12.91 25.70
N TYR A 90 7.84 -11.64 25.39
CA TYR A 90 8.04 -10.54 26.34
C TYR A 90 6.73 -10.19 27.04
N TYR A 91 6.86 -9.87 28.33
CA TYR A 91 5.78 -9.46 29.21
C TYR A 91 6.10 -8.08 29.77
N TYR A 92 5.14 -7.16 29.71
CA TYR A 92 5.31 -5.75 30.08
C TYR A 92 4.40 -5.41 31.24
N ASN A 93 4.87 -4.60 32.18
CA ASN A 93 4.02 -4.18 33.28
C ASN A 93 2.85 -3.34 32.75
N LYS A 94 1.63 -3.76 33.06
CA LYS A 94 0.38 -3.18 32.54
C LYS A 94 0.23 -1.71 32.91
N ALA A 95 0.53 -1.34 34.16
CA ALA A 95 0.41 0.04 34.63
C ALA A 95 1.39 0.95 33.88
N ALA A 96 2.64 0.53 33.73
CA ALA A 96 3.64 1.28 32.98
C ALA A 96 3.28 1.44 31.49
N ILE A 97 2.69 0.41 30.85
CA ILE A 97 2.17 0.52 29.47
C ILE A 97 1.02 1.51 29.37
N GLN A 98 0.09 1.50 30.33
CA GLN A 98 -1.01 2.45 30.37
C GLN A 98 -0.52 3.89 30.55
N ASP A 99 0.49 4.11 31.38
CA ASP A 99 1.06 5.43 31.61
C ASP A 99 1.82 5.93 30.37
N LEU A 100 2.58 5.08 29.69
CA LEU A 100 3.18 5.39 28.39
C LEU A 100 2.09 5.76 27.36
N ALA A 101 0.99 5.01 27.30
CA ALA A 101 -0.11 5.30 26.37
C ALA A 101 -0.78 6.65 26.67
N LYS A 102 -0.96 7.00 27.95
CA LYS A 102 -1.46 8.33 28.36
C LYS A 102 -0.50 9.43 27.94
N GLU A 103 0.80 9.25 28.15
CA GLU A 103 1.82 10.24 27.80
C GLU A 103 1.87 10.48 26.29
N LEU A 104 1.86 9.43 25.48
CA LEU A 104 1.79 9.54 24.02
C LEU A 104 0.53 10.28 23.57
N LYS A 105 -0.63 9.99 24.19
CA LYS A 105 -1.87 10.71 23.91
C LYS A 105 -1.80 12.18 24.31
N ALA A 106 -1.24 12.49 25.48
CA ALA A 106 -1.08 13.87 25.96
C ALA A 106 -0.18 14.70 25.04
N ARG A 107 0.86 14.09 24.46
CA ARG A 107 1.76 14.71 23.47
C ARG A 107 1.23 14.66 22.03
N ASN A 108 0.02 14.14 21.81
CA ASN A 108 -0.58 13.93 20.49
C ASN A 108 0.30 13.09 19.53
N ILE A 109 1.01 12.09 20.06
CA ILE A 109 1.90 11.22 19.30
C ILE A 109 1.17 9.92 18.94
N ASN A 110 1.11 9.61 17.66
CA ASN A 110 0.67 8.30 17.18
C ASN A 110 1.87 7.35 17.06
N LEU A 111 1.90 6.32 17.91
CA LEU A 111 3.05 5.38 17.98
C LEU A 111 3.34 4.71 16.65
N LYS A 112 2.31 4.32 15.88
CA LYS A 112 2.48 3.66 14.58
C LYS A 112 3.23 4.58 13.62
N ARG A 113 2.73 5.81 13.44
CA ARG A 113 3.35 6.79 12.55
C ARG A 113 4.77 7.13 12.97
N TYR A 114 5.03 7.21 14.27
CA TYR A 114 6.38 7.48 14.76
C TYR A 114 7.35 6.34 14.47
N LYS A 115 6.89 5.10 14.63
CA LYS A 115 7.66 3.91 14.24
C LYS A 115 7.96 3.89 12.73
N ASP A 116 6.95 4.12 11.90
CA ASP A 116 7.09 4.16 10.44
C ASP A 116 8.11 5.25 10.02
N LEU A 117 8.04 6.44 10.63
CA LEU A 117 8.99 7.53 10.39
C LEU A 117 10.45 7.13 10.70
N LYS A 118 10.69 6.43 11.81
CA LYS A 118 12.03 6.00 12.20
C LYS A 118 12.60 4.97 11.23
N GLU A 119 11.78 4.01 10.82
CA GLU A 119 12.16 3.01 9.81
C GLU A 119 12.49 3.67 8.47
N ASP A 120 11.69 4.63 8.03
CA ASP A 120 11.95 5.41 6.81
C ASP A 120 13.25 6.21 6.89
N GLN A 121 13.54 6.83 8.04
CA GLN A 121 14.81 7.54 8.26
C GLN A 121 16.03 6.61 8.14
N GLU A 122 15.96 5.41 8.71
CA GLU A 122 17.03 4.41 8.57
C GLU A 122 17.19 3.93 7.13
N ASN A 123 16.08 3.62 6.46
CA ASN A 123 16.07 3.17 5.07
C ASN A 123 16.63 4.23 4.13
N PHE A 124 16.29 5.50 4.36
CA PHE A 124 16.84 6.62 3.62
C PHE A 124 18.35 6.74 3.81
N LYS A 125 18.86 6.65 5.05
CA LYS A 125 20.30 6.66 5.33
C LYS A 125 21.02 5.51 4.64
N LYS A 126 20.45 4.30 4.66
CA LYS A 126 21.01 3.13 3.94
C LYS A 126 21.09 3.38 2.43
N LYS A 127 20.05 3.96 1.82
CA LYS A 127 20.04 4.32 0.39
C LYS A 127 21.10 5.38 0.06
N ILE A 128 21.25 6.41 0.89
CA ILE A 128 22.31 7.42 0.72
C ILE A 128 23.70 6.77 0.83
N ALA A 129 23.93 5.92 1.83
CA ALA A 129 25.22 5.25 2.01
C ALA A 129 25.56 4.35 0.81
N ALA A 130 24.58 3.59 0.29
CA ALA A 130 24.74 2.79 -0.93
C ALA A 130 25.07 3.67 -2.15
N ALA A 131 24.35 4.78 -2.33
CA ALA A 131 24.62 5.74 -3.41
C ALA A 131 26.01 6.39 -3.28
N ALA A 132 26.48 6.67 -2.06
CA ALA A 132 27.81 7.22 -1.81
C ALA A 132 28.93 6.21 -2.10
N MET A 133 28.70 4.92 -1.81
CA MET A 133 29.62 3.84 -2.20
C MET A 133 29.73 3.71 -3.72
N ASN A 134 28.64 3.90 -4.46
CA ASN A 134 28.65 3.90 -5.93
C ASN A 134 29.47 5.06 -6.51
N LYS A 135 29.60 6.19 -5.79
CA LYS A 135 30.37 7.37 -6.23
C LYS A 135 31.89 7.28 -5.99
N LYS A 136 32.44 6.14 -5.55
CA LYS A 136 33.90 5.93 -5.47
C LYS A 136 34.57 5.68 -6.83
N ALA A 137 33.95 6.04 -7.94
CA ALA A 137 34.67 6.28 -9.19
C ALA A 137 35.24 7.71 -9.14
N SER A 138 36.57 7.82 -9.09
CA SER A 138 37.32 9.07 -8.98
C SER A 138 36.81 10.17 -9.92
N LYS A 139 36.89 11.43 -9.48
CA LYS A 139 36.73 12.64 -10.31
C LYS A 139 37.30 12.40 -11.72
N GLY A 140 36.42 12.16 -12.71
CA GLY A 140 36.78 11.90 -14.10
C GLY A 140 36.28 10.58 -14.71
N LYS A 141 35.85 9.58 -13.92
CA LYS A 141 35.26 8.35 -14.46
C LYS A 141 33.74 8.50 -14.58
N LYS A 142 33.23 8.37 -15.82
CA LYS A 142 31.80 8.28 -16.10
C LYS A 142 31.24 7.00 -15.46
N ASP A 143 30.01 7.04 -14.97
CA ASP A 143 29.31 5.89 -14.35
C ASP A 143 28.91 4.79 -15.36
N TYR A 144 29.40 4.90 -16.59
CA TYR A 144 29.11 4.02 -17.71
C TYR A 144 30.34 3.88 -18.62
N HIS A 145 30.47 2.73 -19.27
CA HIS A 145 31.43 2.50 -20.35
C HIS A 145 30.65 2.19 -21.63
N LEU A 146 30.80 3.07 -22.62
CA LEU A 146 30.36 2.78 -23.98
C LEU A 146 31.45 1.93 -24.63
N PRO A 147 31.13 0.76 -25.19
CA PRO A 147 32.10 -0.01 -25.92
C PRO A 147 32.78 0.81 -27.02
N ASP A 148 34.12 0.74 -27.07
CA ASP A 148 34.94 1.57 -27.97
C ASP A 148 34.64 1.35 -29.47
N TYR A 149 34.01 0.22 -29.81
CA TYR A 149 33.62 -0.14 -31.17
C TYR A 149 32.31 0.51 -31.63
N LEU A 150 31.54 1.15 -30.74
CA LEU A 150 30.28 1.80 -31.10
C LEU A 150 30.54 3.20 -31.68
N GLN A 151 30.30 3.34 -32.99
CA GLN A 151 30.26 4.63 -33.68
C GLN A 151 29.02 4.70 -34.58
N ASP A 152 28.42 5.88 -34.67
CA ASP A 152 27.41 6.28 -35.67
C ASP A 152 26.32 5.24 -36.00
N ILE A 153 25.51 4.87 -34.99
CA ILE A 153 24.24 4.18 -35.21
C ILE A 153 23.21 5.21 -35.70
N MET A 154 23.35 5.65 -36.95
CA MET A 154 22.40 6.54 -37.60
C MET A 154 21.63 5.75 -38.65
N THR A 155 20.33 5.56 -38.41
CA THR A 155 19.41 5.09 -39.45
C THR A 155 19.08 6.29 -40.34
N SER A 156 19.07 6.10 -41.66
CA SER A 156 18.61 7.16 -42.59
C SER A 156 17.23 7.67 -42.17
N GLU A 157 17.04 8.99 -42.14
CA GLU A 157 15.72 9.55 -41.86
C GLU A 157 14.68 8.98 -42.83
N TYR A 158 13.57 8.49 -42.31
CA TYR A 158 12.45 8.10 -43.15
C TYR A 158 11.98 9.30 -43.98
N PRO A 159 11.66 9.12 -45.27
CA PRO A 159 11.17 10.19 -46.10
C PRO A 159 9.88 10.75 -45.48
N LYS A 160 9.90 12.04 -45.15
CA LYS A 160 8.76 12.73 -44.55
C LYS A 160 7.81 13.20 -45.67
N PRO A 161 6.48 13.08 -45.50
CA PRO A 161 5.54 13.65 -46.46
C PRO A 161 5.60 15.19 -46.44
N SER A 162 5.16 15.83 -47.52
CA SER A 162 5.04 17.29 -47.54
C SER A 162 3.90 17.75 -46.62
N ILE A 163 3.97 19.01 -46.17
CA ILE A 163 2.95 19.61 -45.31
C ILE A 163 1.60 19.64 -46.03
N GLU A 164 1.61 19.85 -47.35
CA GLU A 164 0.42 19.94 -48.20
C GLU A 164 -0.34 18.61 -48.20
N VAL A 165 0.36 17.47 -48.30
CA VAL A 165 -0.25 16.14 -48.26
C VAL A 165 -0.95 15.90 -46.91
N VAL A 166 -0.32 16.29 -45.80
CA VAL A 166 -0.91 16.12 -44.46
C VAL A 166 -2.12 17.04 -44.26
N LYS A 167 -2.07 18.28 -44.79
CA LYS A 167 -3.21 19.20 -44.76
C LYS A 167 -4.38 18.70 -45.60
N GLU A 168 -4.12 18.10 -46.76
CA GLU A 168 -5.14 17.51 -47.61
C GLU A 168 -5.78 16.28 -46.94
N ASP A 169 -4.99 15.38 -46.34
CA ASP A 169 -5.55 14.26 -45.57
C ASP A 169 -6.39 14.74 -44.39
N LEU A 170 -5.94 15.77 -43.65
CA LEU A 170 -6.76 16.38 -42.59
C LEU A 170 -8.09 16.93 -43.12
N LYS A 171 -8.09 17.59 -44.28
CA LYS A 171 -9.33 18.07 -44.90
C LYS A 171 -10.28 16.90 -45.24
N ASN A 172 -9.75 15.84 -45.85
CA ASN A 172 -10.53 14.64 -46.18
C ASN A 172 -11.09 13.95 -44.92
N ILE A 173 -10.29 13.88 -43.84
CA ILE A 173 -10.71 13.34 -42.54
C ILE A 173 -11.84 14.20 -41.95
N GLN A 174 -11.74 15.54 -42.05
CA GLN A 174 -12.79 16.44 -41.58
C GLN A 174 -14.09 16.29 -42.39
N GLU A 175 -14.00 16.15 -43.72
CA GLU A 175 -15.16 15.87 -44.58
C GLU A 175 -15.81 14.52 -44.23
N GLU A 176 -15.01 13.50 -43.94
CA GLU A 176 -15.48 12.18 -43.47
C GLU A 176 -16.26 12.30 -42.16
N PHE A 177 -15.82 13.17 -41.24
CA PHE A 177 -16.48 13.39 -39.95
C PHE A 177 -17.93 13.84 -40.10
N PHE A 178 -18.18 14.79 -40.99
CA PHE A 178 -19.52 15.29 -41.27
C PHE A 178 -20.34 14.29 -42.10
N THR A 179 -19.73 13.70 -43.14
CA THR A 179 -20.39 12.74 -44.04
C THR A 179 -20.98 11.55 -43.28
N TYR A 180 -20.24 11.02 -42.30
CA TYR A 180 -20.67 9.87 -41.50
C TYR A 180 -21.28 10.25 -40.16
N LYS A 181 -21.57 11.54 -39.92
CA LYS A 181 -22.17 12.05 -38.68
C LYS A 181 -21.46 11.53 -37.42
N LEU A 182 -20.13 11.58 -37.41
CA LEU A 182 -19.32 10.98 -36.34
C LEU A 182 -19.34 11.78 -35.03
N ALA A 183 -19.96 12.96 -35.01
CA ALA A 183 -20.11 13.80 -33.83
C ALA A 183 -20.82 13.10 -32.66
N ASP A 184 -21.70 12.15 -32.95
CA ASP A 184 -22.42 11.36 -31.93
C ASP A 184 -21.50 10.35 -31.23
N TYR A 185 -20.38 9.97 -31.86
CA TYR A 185 -19.54 8.85 -31.43
C TYR A 185 -18.10 9.26 -31.08
N ILE A 186 -17.70 10.50 -31.39
CA ILE A 186 -16.32 10.97 -31.24
C ILE A 186 -16.28 12.34 -30.55
N ASP A 187 -15.48 12.47 -29.51
CA ASP A 187 -15.14 13.74 -28.88
C ASP A 187 -13.81 14.27 -29.43
N ILE A 188 -13.77 15.59 -29.66
CA ILE A 188 -12.58 16.29 -30.13
C ILE A 188 -12.11 17.26 -29.06
N TYR A 189 -10.95 16.95 -28.49
CA TYR A 189 -10.29 17.69 -27.43
C TYR A 189 -9.34 18.72 -28.04
N SER A 190 -9.46 19.97 -27.57
CA SER A 190 -8.61 21.09 -27.97
C SER A 190 -8.49 21.28 -29.49
N GLY A 191 -9.48 20.79 -30.25
CA GLY A 191 -9.54 20.82 -31.71
C GLY A 191 -8.51 19.97 -32.46
N ASN A 192 -7.65 19.19 -31.80
CA ASN A 192 -6.54 18.51 -32.48
C ASN A 192 -6.25 17.10 -31.96
N HIS A 193 -7.07 16.62 -31.03
CA HIS A 193 -7.03 15.26 -30.53
C HIS A 193 -8.44 14.68 -30.45
N ALA A 194 -8.66 13.47 -30.94
CA ALA A 194 -9.96 12.83 -30.97
C ALA A 194 -9.95 11.51 -30.19
N MET A 195 -11.05 11.24 -29.48
CA MET A 195 -11.31 9.95 -28.84
C MET A 195 -12.76 9.53 -29.05
N VAL A 196 -12.98 8.22 -29.08
CA VAL A 196 -14.34 7.64 -29.16
C VAL A 196 -15.09 7.84 -27.85
N LYS A 197 -16.39 8.13 -27.92
CA LYS A 197 -17.27 8.36 -26.75
C LYS A 197 -17.80 7.09 -26.10
N TYR A 198 -17.25 5.91 -26.40
CA TYR A 198 -17.86 4.66 -25.94
C TYR A 198 -17.87 4.57 -24.42
N GLU A 199 -19.05 4.74 -23.84
CA GLU A 199 -19.33 4.28 -22.50
C GLU A 199 -19.52 2.76 -22.51
N TYR A 200 -18.78 2.08 -21.63
CA TYR A 200 -18.73 0.62 -21.52
C TYR A 200 -20.11 -0.05 -21.42
N HIS A 201 -21.10 0.65 -20.87
CA HIS A 201 -22.45 0.12 -20.66
C HIS A 201 -23.32 0.09 -21.93
N TYR A 202 -23.07 0.97 -22.90
CA TYR A 202 -23.88 1.09 -24.13
C TYR A 202 -23.18 0.59 -25.38
N GLU A 203 -21.88 0.28 -25.29
CA GLU A 203 -21.07 -0.19 -26.41
C GLU A 203 -21.68 -1.41 -27.13
N LYS A 204 -22.34 -2.34 -26.42
CA LYS A 204 -22.95 -3.53 -27.04
C LYS A 204 -24.08 -3.25 -28.03
N TYR A 205 -24.67 -2.05 -28.01
CA TYR A 205 -25.78 -1.66 -28.89
C TYR A 205 -25.33 -0.91 -30.16
N ILE A 206 -24.03 -0.62 -30.27
CA ILE A 206 -23.46 0.05 -31.44
C ILE A 206 -22.96 -1.00 -32.43
N SER A 207 -23.25 -0.82 -33.72
CA SER A 207 -22.79 -1.73 -34.76
C SER A 207 -21.26 -1.78 -34.84
N ASN A 208 -20.70 -2.97 -35.12
CA ASN A 208 -19.25 -3.12 -35.24
C ASN A 208 -18.66 -2.27 -36.37
N GLU A 209 -19.43 -1.99 -37.42
CA GLU A 209 -19.01 -1.12 -38.52
C GLU A 209 -18.76 0.32 -38.04
N ILE A 210 -19.70 0.91 -37.29
CA ILE A 210 -19.54 2.26 -36.72
C ILE A 210 -18.35 2.27 -35.75
N LYS A 211 -18.18 1.21 -34.95
CA LYS A 211 -17.04 1.11 -34.03
C LYS A 211 -15.70 1.15 -34.74
N LEU A 212 -15.53 0.34 -35.76
CA LEU A 212 -14.31 0.28 -36.54
C LEU A 212 -14.06 1.61 -37.27
N ARG A 213 -15.12 2.20 -37.83
CA ARG A 213 -15.02 3.50 -38.52
C ARG A 213 -14.55 4.61 -37.57
N CYS A 214 -15.17 4.74 -36.39
CA CYS A 214 -14.80 5.78 -35.43
C CYS A 214 -13.38 5.58 -34.89
N LYS A 215 -12.99 4.34 -34.54
CA LYS A 215 -11.62 4.05 -34.09
C LYS A 215 -10.59 4.44 -35.15
N ARG A 216 -10.79 4.00 -36.39
CA ARG A 216 -9.91 4.33 -37.52
C ARG A 216 -9.87 5.83 -37.80
N TRP A 217 -11.01 6.51 -37.67
CA TRP A 217 -11.09 7.96 -37.84
C TRP A 217 -10.27 8.69 -36.77
N CYS A 218 -10.45 8.35 -35.49
CA CYS A 218 -9.68 8.94 -34.38
C CYS A 218 -8.18 8.71 -34.54
N GLU A 219 -7.77 7.49 -34.91
CA GLU A 219 -6.38 7.15 -35.18
C GLU A 219 -5.79 8.01 -36.31
N ARG A 220 -6.48 8.09 -37.45
CA ARG A 220 -6.05 8.91 -38.60
C ARG A 220 -5.98 10.40 -38.26
N PHE A 221 -7.00 10.93 -37.59
CA PHE A 221 -7.05 12.35 -37.18
C PHE A 221 -5.91 12.71 -36.22
N ASN A 222 -5.67 11.86 -35.21
CA ASN A 222 -4.58 12.05 -34.24
C ASN A 222 -3.21 11.93 -34.92
N TYR A 223 -3.05 10.94 -35.79
CA TYR A 223 -1.81 10.72 -36.52
C TYR A 223 -1.47 11.89 -37.45
N ALA A 224 -2.45 12.38 -38.22
CA ALA A 224 -2.26 13.50 -39.14
C ALA A 224 -1.96 14.81 -38.38
N ASN A 225 -2.63 15.07 -37.25
CA ASN A 225 -2.31 16.22 -36.40
C ASN A 225 -0.90 16.15 -35.80
N ASN A 226 -0.48 14.97 -35.33
CA ASN A 226 0.88 14.76 -34.82
C ASN A 226 1.93 14.91 -35.93
N ALA A 227 1.68 14.37 -37.13
CA ALA A 227 2.55 14.56 -38.29
C ALA A 227 2.68 16.05 -38.66
N LEU A 228 1.57 16.78 -38.66
CA LEU A 228 1.58 18.22 -38.93
C LEU A 228 2.37 19.01 -37.87
N GLU A 229 2.25 18.63 -36.59
CA GLU A 229 3.04 19.23 -35.50
C GLU A 229 4.54 18.98 -35.70
N LEU A 230 4.94 17.77 -36.05
CA LEU A 230 6.35 17.43 -36.29
C LEU A 230 6.94 18.17 -37.50
N LEU A 231 6.14 18.40 -38.56
CA LEU A 231 6.58 19.07 -39.77
C LEU A 231 6.57 20.59 -39.67
N SER A 232 5.60 21.16 -38.95
CA SER A 232 5.34 22.62 -38.97
C SER A 232 5.46 23.31 -37.61
N LYS A 233 5.67 22.54 -36.52
CA LYS A 233 5.57 22.99 -35.12
C LYS A 233 4.22 23.63 -34.77
N LYS A 234 3.19 23.39 -35.59
CA LYS A 234 1.82 23.88 -35.42
C LYS A 234 0.84 22.73 -35.57
N LYS A 235 -0.25 22.79 -34.81
CA LYS A 235 -1.39 21.86 -34.93
C LYS A 235 -2.47 22.47 -35.80
N ALA A 236 -3.21 21.64 -36.51
CA ALA A 236 -4.47 22.07 -37.10
C ALA A 236 -5.52 22.07 -35.98
N ASN A 237 -6.28 23.16 -35.87
CA ASN A 237 -7.43 23.20 -35.00
C ASN A 237 -8.67 22.94 -35.83
N PHE A 238 -9.33 21.84 -35.55
CA PHE A 238 -10.63 21.48 -36.06
C PHE A 238 -11.68 21.79 -34.99
N ILE A 239 -12.60 22.69 -35.30
CA ILE A 239 -13.75 23.00 -34.46
C ILE A 239 -14.96 22.45 -35.21
N PRO A 240 -15.52 21.30 -34.80
CA PRO A 240 -16.76 20.82 -35.38
C PRO A 240 -17.86 21.81 -34.99
N VAL A 241 -18.33 22.60 -35.95
CA VAL A 241 -19.53 23.43 -35.77
C VAL A 241 -20.70 22.46 -35.62
N LYS A 242 -21.51 22.62 -34.57
CA LYS A 242 -22.73 21.84 -34.41
C LYS A 242 -23.70 22.26 -35.53
N GLU A 243 -24.40 21.29 -36.14
CA GLU A 243 -25.40 21.56 -37.19
C GLU A 243 -26.49 22.57 -36.75
N ASP A 244 -26.64 22.82 -35.45
CA ASP A 244 -27.57 23.81 -34.89
C ASP A 244 -27.26 25.27 -35.28
N ASP A 245 -26.04 25.59 -35.76
CA ASP A 245 -25.68 26.94 -36.23
C ASP A 245 -25.88 27.15 -37.75
N MET A 246 -26.42 26.16 -38.49
CA MET A 246 -26.64 26.27 -39.95
C MET A 246 -28.06 26.65 -40.39
N PHE A 247 -29.03 26.73 -39.48
CA PHE A 247 -30.41 27.11 -39.81
C PHE A 247 -31.03 28.05 -38.77
N GLU A 248 -30.60 29.31 -38.78
CA GLU A 248 -31.45 30.43 -38.35
C GLU A 248 -31.55 31.45 -39.48
N LEU A 249 -32.63 31.36 -40.26
CA LEU A 249 -33.23 32.45 -41.04
C LEU A 249 -34.76 32.30 -40.99
#